data_AF-A0A2H5Q819-F1
#
_entry.id   AF-A0A2H5Q819-F1
#
_cell.length_a   1.000
_cell.length_b   1.000
_cell.length_c   1.000
_cell.angle_alpha   90.00
_cell.angle_beta   90.00
_cell.angle_gamma   90.00
#
_symmetry.space_group_name_H-M   'P 1'
#
loop_
_entity.id
_entity.type
_entity.pdbx_description
1 polymer ?
#
loop_
_entity_poly.entity_id
_entity_poly.type
_entity_poly.pdbx_seq_one_letter_code
_entity_poly.pdbx_strand_id
1 'polypeptide(L)'
;MPKTADLEQRLKSGRPRKCAATIKRGSSELRVYFHIEEALRYSVPERTFLYTAVDGRKSAVAPMRRSSGKPSSKVRDHFMLKTDRPPHVTVLCLVRDAAARLPENMGTRTDVCTLMRDSQYIVEDICDEQLNQVVSRGLDRLHYENDPRVQYNGDTKLWVYLHGDGEEDGFDDDGTTHRRSC
;
A
#
# COMPACT_ATOMS: atom_id res chain seq x y z
N MET A 1 -12.70 21.79 -49.21
CA MET A 1 -13.35 21.43 -47.94
C MET A 1 -13.43 19.90 -47.82
N PRO A 2 -12.46 19.22 -47.17
CA PRO A 2 -12.59 17.79 -46.86
C PRO A 2 -12.86 17.54 -45.36
N LYS A 3 -14.05 16.99 -45.12
CA LYS A 3 -14.40 15.83 -44.28
C LYS A 3 -13.96 15.84 -42.80
N THR A 4 -14.88 16.32 -41.97
CA THR A 4 -15.03 16.11 -40.51
C THR A 4 -15.32 14.65 -40.10
N ALA A 5 -15.03 13.66 -40.95
CA ALA A 5 -15.35 12.26 -40.69
C ALA A 5 -14.19 11.46 -40.05
N ASP A 6 -12.95 11.97 -40.09
CA ASP A 6 -11.76 11.25 -39.61
C ASP A 6 -11.52 11.40 -38.08
N LEU A 7 -12.02 12.48 -37.48
CA LEU A 7 -11.77 12.78 -36.06
C LEU A 7 -12.60 11.89 -35.11
N GLU A 8 -13.84 11.60 -35.48
CA GLU A 8 -14.77 10.74 -34.71
C GLU A 8 -14.34 9.27 -34.71
N GLN A 9 -13.66 8.79 -35.76
CA GLN A 9 -13.16 7.41 -35.83
C GLN A 9 -11.89 7.19 -34.99
N ARG A 10 -11.12 8.23 -34.68
CA ARG A 10 -9.95 8.14 -33.78
C ARG A 10 -10.32 8.08 -32.30
N LEU A 11 -11.53 8.52 -31.94
CA LEU A 11 -12.03 8.54 -30.56
C LEU A 11 -12.67 7.22 -30.11
N LYS A 12 -12.90 6.26 -31.04
CA LYS A 12 -13.65 5.02 -30.77
C LYS A 12 -12.85 3.72 -30.79
N SER A 13 -11.52 3.76 -30.63
CA SER A 13 -10.69 2.55 -30.52
C SER A 13 -9.87 2.44 -29.23
N GLY A 14 -10.27 3.14 -28.17
CA GLY A 14 -9.69 2.96 -26.84
C GLY A 14 -10.15 1.64 -26.22
N ARG A 15 -9.46 0.53 -26.52
CA ARG A 15 -9.40 -0.58 -25.55
C ARG A 15 -9.10 0.06 -24.18
N PRO A 16 -9.77 -0.32 -23.07
CA PRO A 16 -9.39 0.19 -21.77
C PRO A 16 -7.90 -0.10 -21.61
N ARG A 17 -7.08 0.95 -21.59
CA ARG A 17 -5.64 0.81 -21.44
C ARG A 17 -5.48 0.08 -20.12
N LYS A 18 -5.09 -1.19 -20.16
CA LYS A 18 -4.67 -1.94 -18.97
C LYS A 18 -3.77 -0.98 -18.21
N CYS A 19 -4.10 -0.70 -16.95
CA CYS A 19 -3.39 0.25 -16.09
C CYS A 19 -1.89 0.05 -16.29
N ALA A 20 -1.24 0.91 -17.07
CA ALA A 20 0.17 0.74 -17.37
C ALA A 20 0.96 1.21 -16.15
N ALA A 21 2.03 0.52 -15.80
CA ALA A 21 2.93 1.01 -14.76
C ALA A 21 3.47 2.38 -15.19
N THR A 22 3.35 3.36 -14.30
CA THR A 22 3.93 4.70 -14.44
C THR A 22 5.30 4.78 -13.73
N ILE A 23 5.58 3.86 -12.82
CA ILE A 23 6.88 3.73 -12.15
C ILE A 23 7.72 2.60 -12.74
N LYS A 24 9.05 2.72 -12.63
CA LYS A 24 10.00 1.66 -12.96
C LYS A 24 10.16 0.73 -11.75
N ARG A 25 10.48 -0.54 -12.00
CA ARG A 25 10.94 -1.46 -10.92
C ARG A 25 12.18 -0.88 -10.27
N GLY A 26 12.26 -0.94 -8.94
CA GLY A 26 13.41 -0.47 -8.19
C GLY A 26 14.69 -1.23 -8.55
N SER A 27 15.85 -0.56 -8.45
CA SER A 27 17.15 -1.21 -8.55
C SER A 27 17.32 -2.23 -7.41
N SER A 28 18.29 -3.15 -7.54
CA SER A 28 18.64 -4.08 -6.44
C SER A 28 18.98 -3.33 -5.15
N GLU A 29 19.70 -2.21 -5.25
CA GLU A 29 20.05 -1.35 -4.11
C GLU A 29 18.80 -0.76 -3.45
N LEU A 30 17.87 -0.19 -4.22
CA LEU A 30 16.63 0.36 -3.67
C LEU A 30 15.77 -0.72 -2.99
N ARG A 31 15.76 -1.94 -3.53
CA ARG A 31 15.08 -3.07 -2.87
C ARG A 31 15.73 -3.45 -1.54
N VAL A 32 17.06 -3.47 -1.47
CA VAL A 32 17.78 -3.73 -0.21
C VAL A 32 17.46 -2.67 0.84
N TYR A 33 17.47 -1.38 0.47
CA TYR A 33 17.07 -0.31 1.38
C TYR A 33 15.61 -0.47 1.84
N PHE A 34 14.71 -0.78 0.92
CA PHE A 34 13.32 -1.04 1.26
C PHE A 34 13.16 -2.24 2.21
N HIS A 35 13.93 -3.33 2.03
CA HIS A 35 13.88 -4.48 2.93
C HIS A 35 14.30 -4.14 4.36
N ILE A 36 15.27 -3.24 4.52
CA ILE A 36 15.67 -2.72 5.84
C ILE A 36 14.53 -1.91 6.46
N GLU A 37 13.93 -0.98 5.71
CA GLU A 37 12.78 -0.20 6.18
C GLU A 37 11.60 -1.11 6.55
N GLU A 38 11.29 -2.09 5.71
CA GLU A 38 10.23 -3.05 5.91
C GLU A 38 10.46 -3.90 7.17
N ALA A 39 11.69 -4.38 7.41
CA ALA A 39 12.03 -5.10 8.64
C ALA A 39 11.81 -4.22 9.90
N LEU A 40 12.24 -2.96 9.85
CA LEU A 40 12.05 -2.01 10.95
C LEU A 40 10.56 -1.74 11.20
N ARG A 41 9.76 -1.54 10.14
CA ARG A 41 8.29 -1.35 10.23
C ARG A 41 7.63 -2.46 11.04
N TYR A 42 8.00 -3.71 10.74
CA TYR A 42 7.38 -4.89 11.34
C TYR A 42 8.01 -5.31 12.68
N SER A 43 9.15 -4.74 13.07
CA SER A 43 9.71 -4.90 14.42
C SER A 43 8.91 -4.14 15.50
N VAL A 44 8.25 -3.04 15.13
CA VAL A 44 7.40 -2.24 16.04
C VAL A 44 6.09 -1.86 15.33
N PRO A 45 5.19 -2.84 15.09
CA PRO A 45 3.99 -2.64 14.27
C PRO A 45 3.02 -1.60 14.87
N GLU A 46 3.05 -1.38 16.19
CA GLU A 46 2.22 -0.44 16.94
C GLU A 46 2.61 1.03 16.78
N ARG A 47 3.73 1.34 16.13
CA ARG A 47 4.17 2.72 15.89
C ARG A 47 3.91 3.15 14.45
N THR A 48 3.72 4.45 14.28
CA THR A 48 3.80 5.10 12.97
C THR A 48 5.20 4.88 12.42
N PHE A 49 5.28 4.64 11.12
CA PHE A 49 6.55 4.42 10.44
C PHE A 49 6.66 5.33 9.22
N LEU A 50 7.85 5.83 8.96
CA LEU A 50 8.14 6.69 7.81
C LEU A 50 8.89 5.88 6.75
N TYR A 51 8.20 5.55 5.66
CA TYR A 51 8.86 4.96 4.49
C TYR A 51 9.53 6.04 3.64
N THR A 52 10.56 5.64 2.91
CA THR A 52 11.06 6.41 1.77
C THR A 52 10.30 5.98 0.52
N ALA A 53 9.50 6.89 -0.05
CA ALA A 53 8.79 6.67 -1.31
C ALA A 53 9.77 6.62 -2.49
N VAL A 54 9.27 6.17 -3.66
CA VAL A 54 10.08 5.99 -4.87
C VAL A 54 10.72 7.28 -5.37
N ASP A 55 10.08 8.41 -5.11
CA ASP A 55 10.55 9.77 -5.41
C ASP A 55 11.51 10.33 -4.34
N GLY A 56 11.81 9.57 -3.29
CA GLY A 56 12.67 9.95 -2.17
C GLY A 56 11.94 10.67 -1.04
N ARG A 57 10.65 10.97 -1.18
CA ARG A 57 9.87 11.68 -0.16
C ARG A 57 9.57 10.76 1.03
N LYS A 58 9.41 11.33 2.23
CA LYS A 58 8.96 10.58 3.40
C LYS A 58 7.45 10.46 3.40
N SER A 59 6.94 9.27 3.67
CA SER A 59 5.52 8.97 3.71
C SER A 59 5.19 8.17 4.97
N ALA A 60 4.24 8.68 5.76
CA ALA A 60 3.87 8.08 7.03
C ALA A 60 2.86 6.94 6.84
N VAL A 61 3.07 5.85 7.57
CA VAL A 61 2.12 4.74 7.65
C VAL A 61 1.67 4.58 9.08
N ALA A 62 0.36 4.71 9.28
CA ALA A 62 -0.21 4.63 10.62
C ALA A 62 0.06 3.27 11.30
N PRO A 63 0.03 3.23 12.64
CA PRO A 63 0.14 2.02 13.44
C PRO A 63 -0.80 0.90 12.97
N MET A 64 -0.36 -0.35 13.11
CA MET A 64 -1.26 -1.49 13.02
C MET A 64 -2.04 -1.59 14.33
N ARG A 65 -3.25 -1.02 14.35
CA ARG A 65 -4.16 -1.18 15.50
C ARG A 65 -4.48 -2.66 15.69
N ARG A 66 -4.21 -3.16 16.90
CA ARG A 66 -4.64 -4.50 17.31
C ARG A 66 -6.16 -4.45 17.44
N SER A 67 -6.88 -5.11 16.54
CA SER A 67 -8.30 -5.39 16.75
C SER A 67 -8.42 -6.19 18.05
N SER A 68 -8.98 -5.56 19.08
CA SER A 68 -9.30 -6.08 20.42
C SER A 68 -9.37 -7.61 20.51
N GLY A 69 -8.23 -8.24 20.79
CA GLY A 69 -8.09 -9.69 20.84
C GLY A 69 -6.69 -10.10 21.26
N LYS A 70 -6.58 -11.26 21.92
CA LYS A 70 -5.28 -11.85 22.32
C LYS A 70 -4.33 -11.89 21.12
N PRO A 71 -3.01 -11.67 21.31
CA PRO A 71 -2.03 -11.85 20.25
C PRO A 71 -2.14 -13.28 19.71
N SER A 72 -2.74 -13.43 18.54
CA SER A 72 -2.65 -14.69 17.80
C SER A 72 -1.25 -14.76 17.24
N SER A 73 -0.37 -15.50 17.91
CA SER A 73 0.95 -15.86 17.38
C SER A 73 0.87 -16.69 16.09
N LYS A 74 -0.32 -17.20 15.74
CA LYS A 74 -0.55 -17.95 14.51
C LYS A 74 -0.58 -17.02 13.31
N VAL A 75 0.41 -17.19 12.44
CA VAL A 75 0.45 -16.66 11.09
C VAL A 75 -0.74 -17.23 10.33
N ARG A 76 -1.57 -16.37 9.71
CA ARG A 76 -2.62 -16.84 8.79
C ARG A 76 -1.97 -17.20 7.46
N ASP A 77 -2.16 -18.42 6.97
CA ASP A 77 -1.60 -18.80 5.68
C ASP A 77 -2.19 -17.98 4.54
N HIS A 78 -1.34 -17.66 3.57
CA HIS A 78 -1.73 -17.02 2.32
C HIS A 78 -0.74 -17.43 1.24
N PHE A 79 -1.23 -17.88 0.08
CA PHE A 79 -0.40 -18.47 -0.98
C PHE A 79 0.72 -17.55 -1.49
N MET A 80 0.55 -16.23 -1.36
CA MET A 80 1.57 -15.25 -1.77
C MET A 80 2.61 -14.92 -0.72
N LEU A 81 2.40 -15.30 0.54
CA LEU A 81 3.19 -14.83 1.66
C LEU A 81 4.12 -15.95 2.14
N LYS A 82 5.39 -15.61 2.39
CA LYS A 82 6.36 -16.56 2.95
C LYS A 82 5.95 -17.02 4.35
N THR A 83 6.27 -18.25 4.71
CA THR A 83 5.86 -18.87 5.99
C THR A 83 6.68 -18.37 7.19
N ASP A 84 7.89 -17.90 6.97
CA ASP A 84 8.85 -17.40 7.97
C ASP A 84 8.68 -15.90 8.29
N ARG A 85 7.66 -15.24 7.73
CA ARG A 85 7.39 -13.82 7.95
C ARG A 85 6.87 -13.51 9.37
N PRO A 86 7.03 -12.27 9.87
CA PRO A 86 6.38 -11.84 11.10
C PRO A 86 4.85 -12.00 11.07
N PRO A 87 4.19 -12.40 12.18
CA PRO A 87 2.74 -12.65 12.22
C PRO A 87 1.86 -11.46 11.83
N HIS A 88 2.39 -10.23 11.97
CA HIS A 88 1.71 -8.99 11.62
C HIS A 88 1.73 -8.70 10.11
N VAL A 89 2.59 -9.38 9.34
CA VAL A 89 2.64 -9.22 7.89
C VAL A 89 1.44 -9.92 7.26
N THR A 90 0.51 -9.09 6.79
CA THR A 90 -0.67 -9.51 6.03
C THR A 90 -0.66 -8.85 4.66
N VAL A 91 -1.39 -9.44 3.70
CA VAL A 91 -1.63 -8.85 2.38
C VAL A 91 -2.07 -7.39 2.48
N LEU A 92 -3.01 -7.10 3.39
CA LEU A 92 -3.58 -5.77 3.54
C LEU A 92 -2.52 -4.74 4.00
N CYS A 93 -1.63 -5.15 4.91
CA CYS A 93 -0.51 -4.30 5.34
C CYS A 93 0.46 -4.04 4.19
N LEU A 94 0.83 -5.06 3.43
CA LEU A 94 1.71 -4.90 2.27
C LEU A 94 1.11 -4.01 1.18
N VAL A 95 -0.19 -4.10 0.91
CA VAL A 95 -0.88 -3.21 -0.05
C VAL A 95 -0.87 -1.76 0.46
N ARG A 96 -1.13 -1.54 1.74
CA ARG A 96 -1.06 -0.21 2.37
C ARG A 96 0.35 0.37 2.31
N ASP A 97 1.36 -0.42 2.66
CA ASP A 97 2.76 0.00 2.67
C ASP A 97 3.28 0.26 1.24
N ALA A 98 2.80 -0.49 0.24
CA ALA A 98 3.05 -0.22 -1.16
C ALA A 98 2.39 1.08 -1.64
N ALA A 99 1.14 1.34 -1.23
CA ALA A 99 0.45 2.59 -1.55
C ALA A 99 1.14 3.82 -0.94
N ALA A 100 1.65 3.71 0.29
CA ALA A 100 2.39 4.77 0.96
C ALA A 100 3.70 5.14 0.25
N ARG A 101 4.31 4.20 -0.48
CA ARG A 101 5.55 4.44 -1.23
C ARG A 101 5.33 4.94 -2.65
N LEU A 102 4.08 5.17 -3.07
CA LEU A 102 3.77 5.75 -4.36
C LEU A 102 4.36 7.17 -4.48
N PRO A 103 4.87 7.55 -5.66
CA PRO A 103 5.34 8.92 -5.88
C PRO A 103 4.18 9.91 -5.71
N GLU A 104 4.43 11.05 -5.07
CA GLU A 104 3.41 12.08 -4.82
C GLU A 104 2.12 11.53 -4.16
N ASN A 105 2.24 10.44 -3.38
CA ASN A 105 1.13 9.71 -2.78
C ASN A 105 0.10 9.15 -3.78
N MET A 106 0.38 9.06 -5.07
CA MET A 106 -0.59 8.60 -6.06
C MET A 106 -0.02 7.68 -7.14
N GLY A 107 -0.85 6.78 -7.65
CA GLY A 107 -0.42 5.86 -8.71
C GLY A 107 -1.50 4.90 -9.18
N THR A 108 -1.17 4.13 -10.22
CA THR A 108 -2.07 3.11 -10.75
C THR A 108 -2.05 1.86 -9.88
N ARG A 109 -3.05 0.98 -10.04
CA ARG A 109 -3.03 -0.35 -9.42
C ARG A 109 -1.77 -1.15 -9.80
N THR A 110 -1.24 -0.95 -10.99
CA THR A 110 -0.03 -1.63 -11.48
C THR A 110 1.23 -1.09 -10.81
N ASP A 111 1.25 0.19 -10.44
CA ASP A 111 2.33 0.77 -9.63
C ASP A 111 2.33 0.14 -8.23
N VAL A 112 1.15 -0.03 -7.63
CA VAL A 112 1.02 -0.76 -6.36
C VAL A 112 1.48 -2.21 -6.48
N CYS A 113 1.12 -2.92 -7.56
CA CYS A 113 1.63 -4.28 -7.82
C CYS A 113 3.16 -4.30 -7.93
N THR A 114 3.74 -3.30 -8.60
CA THR A 114 5.20 -3.17 -8.78
C THR A 114 5.89 -3.01 -7.43
N LEU A 115 5.41 -2.12 -6.57
CA LEU A 115 5.97 -1.88 -5.25
C LEU A 115 5.72 -3.04 -4.27
N MET A 116 4.53 -3.64 -4.32
CA MET A 116 4.20 -4.78 -3.47
C MET A 116 5.14 -5.95 -3.74
N ARG A 117 5.48 -6.22 -5.02
CA ARG A 117 6.39 -7.30 -5.40
C ARG A 117 7.81 -7.15 -4.84
N ASP A 118 8.24 -5.93 -4.50
CA ASP A 118 9.54 -5.71 -3.88
C ASP A 118 9.59 -6.16 -2.41
N SER A 119 8.46 -6.53 -1.78
CA SER A 119 8.42 -7.02 -0.39
C SER A 119 9.22 -8.29 -0.19
N GLN A 120 10.04 -8.35 0.87
CA GLN A 120 10.82 -9.54 1.19
C GLN A 120 9.95 -10.70 1.70
N TYR A 121 8.68 -10.43 2.03
CA TYR A 121 7.72 -11.40 2.55
C TYR A 121 6.79 -11.99 1.49
N ILE A 122 6.93 -11.58 0.23
CA ILE A 122 6.20 -12.17 -0.90
C ILE A 122 7.02 -13.29 -1.52
N VAL A 123 6.35 -14.36 -1.93
CA VAL A 123 6.96 -15.47 -2.69
C VAL A 123 7.44 -14.98 -4.06
N GLU A 124 8.63 -15.40 -4.48
CA GLU A 124 9.30 -14.85 -5.67
C GLU A 124 8.55 -15.15 -6.98
N ASP A 125 7.90 -16.32 -7.06
CA ASP A 125 7.29 -16.85 -8.29
C ASP A 125 5.80 -16.52 -8.46
N ILE A 126 5.30 -15.45 -7.83
CA ILE A 126 3.90 -15.07 -8.00
C ILE A 126 3.62 -14.47 -9.39
N CYS A 127 2.61 -15.01 -10.08
CA CYS A 127 2.19 -14.47 -11.37
C CYS A 127 1.50 -13.10 -11.25
N ASP A 128 1.60 -12.30 -12.31
CA ASP A 128 1.05 -10.95 -12.36
C ASP A 128 -0.47 -10.92 -12.17
N GLU A 129 -1.19 -11.90 -12.71
CA GLU A 129 -2.64 -12.00 -12.56
C GLU A 129 -3.06 -12.20 -11.10
N GLN A 130 -2.39 -13.10 -10.38
CA GLN A 130 -2.66 -13.35 -8.96
C GLN A 130 -2.35 -12.12 -8.12
N LEU A 131 -1.18 -11.51 -8.35
CA LEU A 131 -0.79 -10.29 -7.66
C LEU A 131 -1.80 -9.16 -7.90
N ASN A 132 -2.24 -8.98 -9.14
CA ASN A 132 -3.19 -7.94 -9.51
C ASN A 132 -4.55 -8.13 -8.81
N GLN A 133 -5.06 -9.37 -8.77
CA GLN A 133 -6.30 -9.68 -8.07
C GLN A 133 -6.20 -9.38 -6.57
N VAL A 134 -5.08 -9.75 -5.95
CA VAL A 134 -4.86 -9.53 -4.53
C VAL A 134 -4.69 -8.06 -4.19
N VAL A 135 -3.93 -7.31 -5.00
CA VAL A 135 -3.78 -5.86 -4.86
C VAL A 135 -5.12 -5.16 -5.03
N SER A 136 -5.93 -5.55 -6.04
CA SER A 136 -7.25 -4.96 -6.23
C SER A 136 -8.13 -5.14 -5.00
N ARG A 137 -8.24 -6.37 -4.48
CA ARG A 137 -9.04 -6.65 -3.28
C ARG A 137 -8.51 -5.93 -2.04
N GLY A 138 -7.19 -5.79 -1.92
CA GLY A 138 -6.55 -5.06 -0.84
C GLY A 138 -6.88 -3.56 -0.89
N LEU A 139 -6.76 -2.93 -2.06
CA LEU A 139 -7.09 -1.52 -2.27
C LEU A 139 -8.58 -1.26 -2.02
N ASP A 140 -9.46 -2.12 -2.52
CA ASP A 140 -10.90 -2.01 -2.28
C ASP A 140 -11.20 -2.10 -0.77
N ARG A 141 -10.58 -3.04 -0.05
CA ARG A 141 -10.77 -3.15 1.39
C ARG A 141 -10.29 -1.91 2.15
N LEU A 142 -9.11 -1.39 1.81
CA LEU A 142 -8.56 -0.16 2.43
C LEU A 142 -9.40 1.08 2.10
N HIS A 143 -10.09 1.09 0.96
CA HIS A 143 -10.93 2.19 0.52
C HIS A 143 -12.27 2.26 1.27
N TYR A 144 -12.83 1.11 1.64
CA TYR A 144 -14.12 1.01 2.36
C TYR A 144 -13.97 0.85 3.88
N GLU A 145 -12.76 0.99 4.43
CA GLU A 145 -12.55 1.06 5.88
C GLU A 145 -13.15 2.34 6.48
N ASN A 146 -13.51 2.29 7.77
CA ASN A 146 -14.08 3.46 8.49
C ASN A 146 -13.17 4.69 8.45
N ASP A 147 -11.86 4.45 8.44
CA ASP A 147 -10.79 5.45 8.28
C ASP A 147 -9.99 5.05 7.03
N PRO A 148 -10.44 5.45 5.82
CA PRO A 148 -9.92 4.93 4.58
C PRO A 148 -8.46 5.34 4.40
N ARG A 149 -7.60 4.37 4.08
CA ARG A 149 -6.15 4.63 3.90
C ARG A 149 -5.81 5.05 2.49
N VAL A 150 -6.68 4.69 1.56
CA VAL A 150 -6.54 4.97 0.14
C VAL A 150 -7.87 5.42 -0.44
N GLN A 151 -7.80 6.26 -1.45
CA GLN A 151 -8.97 6.70 -2.21
C GLN A 151 -8.74 6.50 -3.70
N TYR A 152 -9.75 5.98 -4.40
CA TYR A 152 -9.73 5.94 -5.85
C TYR A 152 -10.27 7.26 -6.42
N ASN A 153 -9.46 7.97 -7.18
CA ASN A 153 -9.88 9.16 -7.92
C ASN A 153 -10.44 8.74 -9.28
N GLY A 154 -11.74 8.95 -9.46
CA GLY A 154 -12.47 8.57 -10.68
C GLY A 154 -12.08 9.37 -11.93
N ASP A 155 -11.57 10.60 -11.77
CA ASP A 155 -11.20 11.48 -12.87
C ASP A 155 -9.82 11.13 -13.40
N THR A 156 -8.84 10.96 -12.50
CA THR A 156 -7.46 10.63 -12.87
C THR A 156 -7.24 9.12 -13.04
N LYS A 157 -8.18 8.29 -12.58
CA LYS A 157 -8.07 6.82 -12.51
C LYS A 157 -6.89 6.33 -11.66
N LEU A 158 -6.48 7.13 -10.67
CA LEU A 158 -5.36 6.83 -9.76
C LEU A 158 -5.86 6.49 -8.35
N TRP A 159 -5.09 5.67 -7.65
CA TRP A 159 -5.20 5.48 -6.21
C TRP A 159 -4.34 6.53 -5.51
N VAL A 160 -4.91 7.17 -4.49
CA VAL A 160 -4.25 8.18 -3.66
C VAL A 160 -4.11 7.64 -2.25
N TYR A 161 -2.92 7.71 -1.68
CA TYR A 161 -2.64 7.40 -0.29
C TYR A 161 -2.90 8.63 0.58
N LEU A 162 -3.72 8.48 1.63
CA LEU A 162 -4.28 9.64 2.35
C LEU A 162 -3.47 10.08 3.59
N HIS A 163 -2.50 9.29 4.05
CA HIS A 163 -1.71 9.59 5.26
C HIS A 163 -0.26 9.98 4.95
N GLY A 164 0.00 10.43 3.73
CA GLY A 164 1.36 10.68 3.24
C GLY A 164 2.01 11.96 3.76
N ASP A 165 1.23 12.86 4.35
CA ASP A 165 1.73 14.12 4.91
C ASP A 165 1.72 13.99 6.43
N GLY A 166 2.92 13.92 6.99
CA GLY A 166 3.12 13.95 8.43
C GLY A 166 2.69 15.31 8.98
N GLU A 167 1.43 15.44 9.34
CA GLU A 167 1.13 16.22 10.53
C GLU A 167 1.60 15.37 11.71
N GLU A 168 2.63 15.89 12.38
CA GLU A 168 2.99 15.57 13.75
C GLU A 168 1.82 15.91 14.68
N ASP A 169 0.64 15.33 14.47
CA ASP A 169 -0.39 15.35 15.49
C ASP A 169 0.06 14.38 16.55
N GLY A 170 0.66 14.95 17.60
CA GLY A 170 0.92 14.30 18.86
C GLY A 170 -0.37 13.63 19.33
N PHE A 171 -0.46 12.33 19.10
CA PHE A 171 -1.48 11.52 19.75
C PHE A 171 -1.08 11.42 21.21
N ASP A 172 -1.74 12.23 22.03
CA ASP A 172 -1.65 12.21 23.49
C ASP A 172 -1.72 10.77 24.01
N ASP A 173 -0.76 10.46 24.87
CA ASP A 173 -0.69 9.29 25.71
C ASP A 173 -1.87 9.31 26.70
N ASP A 174 -3.03 8.79 26.30
CA ASP A 174 -4.13 8.48 27.22
C ASP A 174 -3.78 7.21 28.00
N GLY A 175 -2.96 7.40 29.04
CA GLY A 175 -2.30 6.33 29.76
C GLY A 175 -2.23 6.55 31.27
N THR A 176 -3.23 7.13 31.94
CA THR A 176 -3.32 7.01 33.41
C THR A 176 -4.75 6.92 33.93
N THR A 177 -5.29 5.70 33.94
CA THR A 177 -6.33 5.30 34.88
C THR A 177 -5.69 4.95 36.23
N HIS A 178 -5.47 5.94 37.09
CA HIS A 178 -5.28 5.66 38.51
C HIS A 178 -6.61 5.74 39.26
N ARG A 179 -7.22 4.56 39.38
CA ARG A 179 -8.22 4.20 40.38
C ARG A 179 -7.74 4.68 41.77
N ARG A 180 -8.44 5.64 42.36
CA ARG A 180 -8.53 5.88 43.81
C ARG A 180 -10.01 6.13 44.06
N SER A 181 -10.82 5.15 44.48
CA SER A 181 -10.92 4.62 45.84
C SER A 181 -10.55 5.65 46.91
N CYS A 182 -11.56 6.43 47.32
CA CYS A 182 -11.90 6.74 48.70
C CYS A 182 -13.41 7.04 48.72
#